data_AF-A0A947RC35-F1
#
_entry.id   AF-A0A947RC35-F1
#
_cell.length_a   1.000
_cell.length_b   1.000
_cell.length_c   1.000
_cell.angle_alpha   90.00
_cell.angle_beta   90.00
_cell.angle_gamma   90.00
#
_symmetry.space_group_name_H-M   'P 1'
#
loop_
_entity.id
_entity.type
_entity.pdbx_description
1 polymer ?
#
loop_
_entity_poly.entity_id
_entity_poly.type
_entity_poly.pdbx_seq_one_letter_code
_entity_poly.pdbx_strand_id
1 'polypeptide(L)'
;MPAKLAIFEGKKIRHRWDEKKEKWYFSVLDIVAILIDQPVFAKSRKYWNKLSERLRKEGSEVVTNCHRLELKAEEGKIRMADTADVETLFRLIQSIPSPKTEPIKLWLAKVGYEGLQEISDPERSINRARENWKRHGRSGKWIQQRMMGQKTRNKLTDYGKLMMSGNAMNMLF
;
A
#
# COMPACT_ATOMS: atom_id res chain seq x y z
N MET A 1 6.48 -6.55 16.82
CA MET A 1 5.53 -6.45 15.70
C MET A 1 5.53 -4.99 15.25
N PRO A 2 5.65 -4.66 13.95
CA PRO A 2 5.41 -3.27 13.55
C PRO A 2 3.99 -2.93 13.98
N ALA A 3 3.80 -1.74 14.56
CA ALA A 3 2.52 -1.28 15.06
C ALA A 3 1.45 -1.59 14.01
N LYS A 4 0.58 -2.56 14.31
CA LYS A 4 -0.72 -2.68 13.66
C LYS A 4 -1.27 -1.27 13.71
N LEU A 5 -1.52 -0.64 12.56
CA LEU A 5 -1.84 0.79 12.52
C LEU A 5 -3.01 1.02 13.50
N ALA A 6 -2.71 1.58 14.68
CA ALA A 6 -3.62 1.60 15.82
C ALA A 6 -4.97 2.23 15.47
N ILE A 7 -4.94 3.11 14.47
CA ILE A 7 -6.07 3.80 13.88
C ILE A 7 -7.19 2.88 13.35
N PHE A 8 -6.87 1.66 12.93
CA PHE A 8 -7.85 0.70 12.39
C PHE A 8 -8.14 -0.45 13.38
N GLU A 9 -7.53 -0.45 14.56
CA GLU A 9 -7.71 -1.54 15.52
C GLU A 9 -9.15 -1.61 16.04
N GLY A 10 -9.71 -2.82 16.04
CA GLY A 10 -11.08 -3.09 16.48
C GLY A 10 -12.19 -2.64 15.52
N LYS A 11 -11.86 -1.98 14.40
CA LYS A 11 -12.84 -1.54 13.41
C LYS A 11 -12.86 -2.47 12.21
N LYS A 12 -14.06 -2.91 11.82
CA LYS A 12 -14.26 -3.76 10.64
C LYS A 12 -14.28 -2.90 9.38
N ILE A 13 -13.38 -3.18 8.45
CA ILE A 13 -13.35 -2.54 7.13
C ILE A 13 -13.77 -3.59 6.12
N ARG A 14 -14.80 -3.30 5.31
CA ARG A 14 -15.19 -4.21 4.23
C ARG A 14 -14.17 -4.13 3.10
N HIS A 15 -13.77 -5.28 2.59
CA HIS A 15 -12.78 -5.39 1.53
C HIS A 15 -13.14 -6.52 0.56
N ARG A 16 -12.57 -6.45 -0.64
CA ARG A 16 -12.73 -7.44 -1.71
C ARG A 16 -11.40 -7.61 -2.46
N TRP A 17 -11.06 -8.86 -2.77
CA TRP A 17 -9.96 -9.18 -3.66
C TRP A 17 -10.44 -9.14 -5.12
N ASP A 18 -9.65 -8.51 -5.98
CA ASP A 18 -9.81 -8.56 -7.43
C ASP A 18 -8.72 -9.47 -7.99
N GLU A 19 -9.13 -10.65 -8.47
CA GLU A 19 -8.21 -11.66 -9.02
C GLU A 19 -7.55 -11.20 -10.32
N LYS A 20 -8.24 -10.40 -11.15
CA LYS A 20 -7.71 -9.97 -12.44
C LYS A 20 -6.61 -8.94 -12.29
N LYS A 21 -6.75 -8.06 -11.30
CA LYS A 21 -5.79 -6.99 -11.01
C LYS A 21 -4.80 -7.35 -9.91
N GLU A 22 -4.97 -8.50 -9.26
CA GLU A 22 -4.22 -8.94 -8.09
C GLU A 22 -4.14 -7.85 -7.00
N LYS A 23 -5.29 -7.20 -6.73
CA LYS A 23 -5.38 -6.05 -5.80
C LYS A 23 -6.50 -6.23 -4.79
N TRP A 24 -6.26 -5.74 -3.57
CA TRP A 24 -7.28 -5.54 -2.57
C TRP A 24 -7.95 -4.17 -2.73
N TYR A 25 -9.27 -4.17 -2.70
CA TYR A 25 -10.11 -2.98 -2.63
C TYR A 25 -10.82 -2.90 -1.29
N PHE A 26 -10.86 -1.71 -0.71
CA PHE A 26 -11.47 -1.47 0.61
C PHE A 26 -12.59 -0.44 0.48
N SER A 27 -13.60 -0.55 1.34
CA SER A 27 -14.69 0.43 1.37
C SER A 27 -14.18 1.81 1.77
N VAL A 28 -14.36 2.78 0.88
CA VAL A 28 -14.00 4.18 1.14
C VAL A 28 -14.80 4.74 2.31
N LEU A 29 -16.09 4.41 2.40
CA LEU A 29 -16.95 4.88 3.49
C LEU A 29 -16.52 4.36 4.86
N ASP A 30 -16.10 3.10 4.96
CA ASP A 30 -15.65 2.51 6.23
C ASP A 30 -14.36 3.20 6.69
N ILE A 31 -13.40 3.42 5.76
CA ILE A 31 -12.17 4.16 6.03
C ILE A 31 -12.48 5.60 6.47
N VAL A 32 -13.30 6.33 5.71
CA VAL A 32 -13.70 7.71 6.05
C VAL A 32 -14.31 7.74 7.45
N ALA A 33 -15.27 6.86 7.76
CA ALA A 33 -15.94 6.82 9.05
C ALA A 33 -14.95 6.65 10.22
N ILE A 34 -13.93 5.80 10.06
CA ILE A 34 -12.88 5.59 11.07
C ILE A 34 -12.03 6.86 11.23
N LEU A 35 -11.60 7.45 10.11
CA LEU A 35 -10.72 8.62 10.09
C LEU A 35 -11.38 9.88 10.66
N ILE A 36 -12.68 10.05 10.49
CA ILE A 36 -13.42 11.20 11.06
C ILE A 36 -14.12 10.89 12.38
N ASP A 37 -13.84 9.71 12.96
CA ASP A 37 -14.45 9.23 14.21
C ASP A 37 -15.98 9.29 14.23
N GLN A 38 -16.61 8.90 13.13
CA GLN A 38 -18.05 9.05 12.97
C GLN A 38 -18.75 7.69 13.03
N PRO A 39 -19.46 7.37 14.13
CA PRO A 39 -20.20 6.11 14.25
C PRO A 39 -21.47 6.09 13.39
N VAL A 40 -22.04 7.26 13.06
CA VAL A 40 -23.29 7.34 12.28
C VAL A 40 -22.97 7.26 10.79
N PHE A 41 -23.28 6.11 10.17
CA PHE A 41 -23.04 5.84 8.76
C PHE A 41 -23.55 6.95 7.81
N ALA A 42 -24.75 7.50 8.08
CA ALA A 42 -25.31 8.58 7.27
C ALA A 42 -24.47 9.87 7.30
N LYS A 43 -23.82 10.18 8.43
CA LYS A 43 -22.93 11.35 8.55
C LYS A 43 -21.63 11.13 7.79
N SER A 44 -21.04 9.93 7.88
CA SER A 44 -19.84 9.56 7.10
C SER A 44 -20.10 9.62 5.59
N ARG A 45 -21.29 9.16 5.15
CA ARG A 45 -21.71 9.28 3.74
C ARG A 45 -21.85 10.73 3.29
N LYS A 46 -22.51 11.59 4.08
CA LYS A 46 -22.63 13.03 3.76
C LYS A 46 -21.25 13.70 3.66
N TYR A 47 -20.36 13.38 4.59
CA TYR A 47 -18.98 13.86 4.56
C TYR A 47 -18.25 13.42 3.29
N TRP A 48 -18.31 12.12 2.96
CA TRP A 48 -17.68 11.58 1.75
C TRP A 48 -18.21 12.25 0.48
N ASN A 49 -19.53 12.43 0.37
CA ASN A 49 -20.12 13.11 -0.79
C ASN A 49 -19.54 14.52 -0.98
N LYS A 50 -19.50 15.32 0.10
CA LYS A 50 -18.97 16.69 0.06
C LYS A 50 -17.48 16.74 -0.22
N LEU A 51 -16.70 15.83 0.37
CA LEU A 51 -15.27 15.70 0.08
C LEU A 51 -15.03 15.31 -1.38
N SER A 52 -15.79 14.33 -1.90
CA SER A 52 -15.66 13.87 -3.28
C SER A 52 -16.00 14.96 -4.30
N GLU A 53 -16.96 15.84 -3.98
CA GLU A 53 -17.29 16.99 -4.82
C GLU A 53 -16.14 18.00 -4.85
N ARG A 54 -15.57 18.32 -3.68
CA ARG A 54 -14.40 19.20 -3.57
C ARG A 54 -13.20 18.64 -4.34
N LEU A 55 -12.90 17.36 -4.15
CA LEU A 55 -11.77 16.71 -4.83
C LEU A 55 -11.93 16.74 -6.36
N ARG A 56 -13.14 16.52 -6.88
CA ARG A 56 -13.40 16.66 -8.32
C ARG A 56 -13.18 18.10 -8.80
N LYS A 57 -13.63 19.10 -8.02
CA LYS A 57 -13.44 20.53 -8.35
C LYS A 57 -11.97 20.94 -8.35
N GLU A 58 -11.15 20.33 -7.49
CA GLU A 58 -9.70 20.57 -7.40
C GLU A 58 -8.90 19.79 -8.47
N GLY A 59 -9.56 18.99 -9.33
CA GLY A 59 -8.89 18.15 -10.32
C GLY A 59 -8.21 16.91 -9.73
N SER A 60 -8.54 16.54 -8.49
CA SER A 60 -7.99 15.34 -7.84
C SER A 60 -8.58 14.06 -8.44
N GLU A 61 -7.70 13.16 -8.86
CA GLU A 61 -8.07 11.86 -9.41
C GLU A 61 -8.50 10.82 -8.37
N VAL A 62 -8.44 11.14 -7.07
CA VAL A 62 -8.79 10.20 -5.99
C VAL A 62 -10.18 9.60 -6.21
N VAL A 63 -11.13 10.44 -6.60
CA VAL A 63 -12.52 10.00 -6.80
C VAL A 63 -12.68 9.24 -8.12
N THR A 64 -11.94 9.62 -9.16
CA THR A 64 -11.89 8.93 -10.45
C THR A 64 -11.34 7.51 -10.30
N ASN A 65 -10.33 7.35 -9.43
CA ASN A 65 -9.68 6.07 -9.15
C ASN A 65 -10.46 5.21 -8.14
N CYS A 66 -11.57 5.70 -7.61
CA CYS A 66 -12.49 4.86 -6.84
C CYS A 66 -13.32 3.98 -7.78
N HIS A 67 -13.47 2.70 -7.44
CA HIS A 67 -14.32 1.77 -8.16
C HIS A 67 -15.56 1.44 -7.34
N ARG A 68 -16.70 1.30 -8.02
CA ARG A 68 -17.92 0.85 -7.37
C ARG A 68 -17.99 -0.67 -7.44
N LEU A 69 -17.74 -1.33 -6.32
CA LEU A 69 -17.74 -2.79 -6.21
C LEU A 69 -18.82 -3.26 -5.23
N GLU A 70 -19.31 -4.48 -5.47
CA GLU A 70 -20.21 -5.15 -4.55
C GLU A 70 -19.46 -5.58 -3.29
N LEU A 71 -19.95 -5.14 -2.13
CA LEU A 71 -19.46 -5.52 -0.81
C LEU A 71 -20.62 -6.04 0.04
N LYS A 72 -20.35 -7.04 0.89
CA LYS A 72 -21.30 -7.55 1.87
C LYS A 72 -21.47 -6.54 3.01
N ALA A 73 -22.69 -6.06 3.23
CA ALA A 73 -23.03 -5.19 4.36
C ALA A 73 -23.09 -5.99 5.67
N GLU A 74 -23.16 -5.30 6.81
CA GLU A 74 -23.29 -5.93 8.14
C GLU A 74 -24.54 -6.80 8.24
N GLU A 75 -25.65 -6.36 7.63
CA GLU A 75 -26.92 -7.10 7.53
C GLU A 75 -26.87 -8.30 6.56
N GLY A 76 -25.69 -8.65 6.04
CA GLY A 76 -25.49 -9.75 5.10
C GLY A 76 -25.89 -9.46 3.65
N LYS A 77 -26.64 -8.38 3.39
CA LYS A 77 -27.03 -7.94 2.03
C LYS A 77 -25.82 -7.43 1.24
N ILE A 78 -25.73 -7.82 -0.03
CA ILE A 78 -24.73 -7.28 -0.95
C ILE A 78 -25.19 -5.90 -1.42
N ARG A 79 -24.31 -4.90 -1.34
CA ARG A 79 -24.58 -3.54 -1.80
C ARG A 79 -23.38 -3.00 -2.56
N MET A 80 -23.65 -2.19 -3.58
CA MET A 80 -22.62 -1.41 -4.25
C MET A 80 -22.05 -0.35 -3.31
N ALA A 81 -20.73 -0.26 -3.26
CA ALA A 81 -20.01 0.71 -2.44
C ALA A 81 -18.84 1.31 -3.23
N ASP A 82 -18.51 2.56 -2.93
CA ASP A 82 -17.26 3.14 -3.41
C ASP A 82 -16.10 2.45 -2.69
N THR A 83 -15.16 1.94 -3.48
CA THR A 83 -14.01 1.18 -3.03
C THR A 83 -12.73 1.72 -3.67
N ALA A 84 -11.61 1.56 -2.98
CA ALA A 84 -10.32 2.05 -3.45
C ALA A 84 -9.20 1.09 -3.05
N ASP A 85 -8.14 1.04 -3.85
CA ASP A 85 -6.92 0.33 -3.50
C ASP A 85 -6.06 1.14 -2.52
N VAL A 86 -5.00 0.52 -2.00
CA VAL A 86 -4.17 1.12 -0.94
C VAL A 86 -3.56 2.46 -1.36
N GLU A 87 -3.08 2.58 -2.59
CA GLU A 87 -2.49 3.81 -3.12
C GLU A 87 -3.52 4.95 -3.15
N THR A 88 -4.71 4.68 -3.69
CA THR A 88 -5.81 5.64 -3.74
C THR A 88 -6.26 6.04 -2.33
N LEU A 89 -6.28 5.10 -1.38
CA LEU A 89 -6.59 5.39 0.02
C LEU A 89 -5.55 6.29 0.68
N PHE A 90 -4.26 6.09 0.41
CA PHE A 90 -3.22 6.99 0.93
C PHE A 90 -3.40 8.42 0.43
N ARG A 91 -3.75 8.60 -0.85
CA ARG A 91 -4.09 9.92 -1.39
C ARG A 91 -5.34 10.50 -0.71
N LEU A 92 -6.40 9.70 -0.54
CA LEU A 92 -7.60 10.13 0.17
C LEU A 92 -7.31 10.59 1.61
N ILE A 93 -6.47 9.85 2.33
CA ILE A 93 -6.05 10.16 3.72
C ILE A 93 -5.40 11.55 3.78
N GLN A 94 -4.64 11.95 2.76
CA GLN A 94 -4.03 13.28 2.70
C GLN A 94 -5.09 14.40 2.71
N SER A 95 -6.19 14.19 1.99
CA SER A 95 -7.28 15.17 1.84
C SER A 95 -8.22 15.29 3.04
N ILE A 96 -8.11 14.41 4.05
CA ILE A 96 -8.98 14.43 5.23
C ILE A 96 -8.30 15.23 6.36
N PRO A 97 -8.87 16.37 6.80
CA PRO A 97 -8.38 17.15 7.93
C PRO A 97 -8.88 16.54 9.25
N SER A 98 -8.22 15.48 9.72
CA SER A 98 -8.52 14.82 10.98
C SER A 98 -7.22 14.55 11.76
N PRO A 99 -7.17 14.76 13.09
CA PRO A 99 -6.04 14.34 13.91
C PRO A 99 -5.73 12.84 13.78
N LYS A 100 -6.74 12.01 13.46
CA LYS A 100 -6.51 10.58 13.23
C LYS A 100 -5.70 10.31 11.97
N THR A 101 -5.73 11.16 10.95
CA THR A 101 -4.91 10.93 9.75
C THR A 101 -3.44 11.28 9.98
N GLU A 102 -3.13 12.08 11.00
CA GLU A 102 -1.79 12.61 11.24
C GLU A 102 -0.70 11.54 11.40
N PRO A 103 -0.90 10.45 12.19
CA PRO A 103 0.10 9.38 12.27
C PRO A 103 0.44 8.76 10.92
N ILE A 104 -0.55 8.62 10.02
CA ILE A 104 -0.34 8.06 8.68
C ILE A 104 0.37 9.08 7.80
N LYS A 105 0.00 10.36 7.87
CA LYS A 105 0.64 11.44 7.11
C LYS A 105 2.11 11.58 7.48
N LEU A 106 2.43 11.58 8.78
CA LEU A 106 3.81 11.62 9.28
C LEU A 106 4.59 10.38 8.85
N TRP A 107 3.97 9.19 8.90
CA TRP A 107 4.59 7.97 8.42
C TRP A 107 4.90 8.04 6.91
N LEU A 108 3.96 8.51 6.08
CA LEU A 108 4.18 8.70 4.64
C LEU A 108 5.27 9.74 4.36
N ALA A 109 5.30 10.85 5.09
CA ALA A 109 6.34 11.87 4.96
C ALA A 109 7.73 11.30 5.30
N LYS A 110 7.82 10.51 6.39
CA LYS A 110 9.04 9.81 6.77
C LYS A 110 9.50 8.83 5.70
N VAL A 111 8.61 7.97 5.20
CA VAL A 111 8.94 6.99 4.15
C VAL A 111 9.35 7.68 2.85
N GLY A 112 8.67 8.77 2.48
CA GLY A 112 9.05 9.57 1.31
C GLY A 112 10.45 10.16 1.45
N TYR A 113 10.79 10.71 2.62
CA TYR A 113 12.12 11.24 2.90
C TYR A 113 13.20 10.15 2.92
N GLU A 114 12.93 9.01 3.56
CA GLU A 114 13.82 7.83 3.52
C GLU A 114 14.07 7.37 2.08
N GLY A 115 13.03 7.37 1.23
CA GLY A 115 13.16 7.04 -0.19
C GLY A 115 14.08 7.99 -0.96
N LEU A 116 13.99 9.30 -0.71
CA LEU A 116 14.92 10.27 -1.30
C LEU A 116 16.37 10.00 -0.86
N GLN A 117 16.58 9.65 0.40
CA GLN A 117 17.90 9.32 0.91
C GLN A 117 18.44 8.02 0.31
N GLU A 118 17.58 7.02 0.06
CA GLU A 118 17.96 5.77 -0.61
C GLU A 118 18.38 5.98 -2.07
N ILE A 119 17.85 7.00 -2.76
CA ILE A 119 18.29 7.36 -4.11
C ILE A 119 19.73 7.88 -4.09
N SER A 120 20.07 8.71 -3.10
CA SER A 120 21.44 9.24 -2.95
C SER A 120 22.42 8.21 -2.40
N ASP A 121 21.94 7.31 -1.54
CA ASP A 121 22.74 6.28 -0.88
C ASP A 121 21.98 4.94 -0.89
N PRO A 122 22.14 4.14 -1.96
CA PRO A 122 21.45 2.86 -2.10
C PRO A 122 21.75 1.86 -0.98
N GLU A 123 22.87 1.98 -0.27
CA GLU A 123 23.22 1.09 0.84
C GLU A 123 22.22 1.21 2.01
N ARG A 124 21.56 2.36 2.16
CA ARG A 124 20.51 2.56 3.16
C ARG A 124 19.36 1.58 3.01
N SER A 125 18.98 1.22 1.78
CA SER A 125 17.93 0.25 1.52
C SER A 125 18.28 -1.15 2.06
N ILE A 126 19.56 -1.54 1.92
CA ILE A 126 20.12 -2.80 2.42
C ILE A 126 20.16 -2.79 3.95
N ASN A 127 20.64 -1.70 4.55
CA ASN A 127 20.70 -1.57 6.00
C ASN A 127 19.30 -1.55 6.63
N ARG A 128 18.34 -0.86 6.02
CA ARG A 128 16.92 -0.88 6.43
C ARG A 128 16.34 -2.29 6.34
N ALA A 129 16.64 -3.06 5.30
CA ALA A 129 16.20 -4.45 5.19
C ALA A 129 16.75 -5.34 6.33
N ARG A 130 18.05 -5.17 6.68
CA ARG A 130 18.67 -5.87 7.83
C ARG A 130 17.95 -5.53 9.14
N GLU A 131 17.73 -4.25 9.39
CA GLU A 131 17.01 -3.79 10.59
C GLU A 131 15.59 -4.34 10.64
N ASN A 132 14.86 -4.32 9.52
CA ASN A 132 13.51 -4.85 9.44
C ASN A 132 13.47 -6.33 9.81
N TRP A 133 14.37 -7.15 9.27
CA TRP A 133 14.43 -8.57 9.64
C TRP A 133 14.84 -8.77 11.10
N LYS A 134 15.77 -7.97 11.62
CA LYS A 134 16.16 -8.00 13.05
C LYS A 134 14.95 -7.67 13.94
N ARG A 135 14.15 -6.65 13.59
CA ARG A 135 12.88 -6.30 14.29
C ARG A 135 11.82 -7.39 14.21
N HIS A 136 11.88 -8.24 13.18
CA HIS A 136 11.05 -9.46 13.06
C HIS A 136 11.65 -10.68 13.78
N GLY A 137 12.68 -10.50 14.62
CA GLY A 137 13.28 -11.57 15.42
C GLY A 137 14.20 -12.50 14.63
N ARG A 138 14.65 -12.11 13.43
CA ARG A 138 15.59 -12.91 12.65
C ARG A 138 17.01 -12.76 13.19
N SER A 139 17.74 -13.88 13.27
CA SER A 139 19.13 -13.89 13.73
C SER A 139 20.07 -13.24 12.71
N GLY A 140 21.20 -12.70 13.17
CA GLY A 140 22.21 -12.12 12.28
C GLY A 140 22.71 -13.11 11.23
N LYS A 141 22.95 -14.37 11.62
CA LYS A 141 23.34 -15.44 10.69
C LYS A 141 22.29 -15.68 9.61
N TRP A 142 21.01 -15.72 9.97
CA TRP A 142 19.90 -15.88 9.01
C TRP A 142 19.84 -14.70 8.02
N ILE A 143 19.99 -13.48 8.53
CA ILE A 143 19.97 -12.25 7.72
C ILE A 143 21.13 -12.26 6.70
N GLN A 144 22.35 -12.57 7.16
CA GLN A 144 23.53 -12.64 6.30
C GLN A 144 23.38 -13.71 5.22
N GLN A 145 22.93 -14.92 5.58
CA GLN A 145 22.65 -15.98 4.62
C GLN A 145 21.62 -15.54 3.57
N ARG A 146 20.58 -14.80 3.99
CA ARG A 146 19.53 -14.37 3.06
C ARG A 146 20.01 -13.33 2.06
N MET A 147 20.84 -12.38 2.52
CA MET A 147 21.46 -11.39 1.64
C MET A 147 22.46 -12.02 0.66
N MET A 148 23.30 -12.94 1.14
CA MET A 148 24.25 -13.65 0.28
C MET A 148 23.55 -14.57 -0.73
N GLY A 149 22.44 -15.21 -0.34
CA GLY A 149 21.64 -16.04 -1.23
C GLY A 149 21.03 -15.26 -2.41
N GLN A 150 20.69 -13.98 -2.23
CA GLN A 150 20.29 -13.11 -3.35
C GLN A 150 21.44 -12.86 -4.32
N LYS A 151 22.67 -12.63 -3.81
CA LYS A 151 23.86 -12.45 -4.65
C LYS A 151 24.15 -13.68 -5.52
N THR A 152 24.02 -14.88 -4.96
CA THR A 152 24.21 -16.14 -5.72
C THR A 152 23.12 -16.33 -6.78
N ARG A 153 21.86 -16.03 -6.46
CA ARG A 153 20.76 -16.13 -7.43
C ARG A 153 20.90 -15.13 -8.57
N ASN A 154 21.24 -13.87 -8.28
CA ASN A 154 21.43 -12.85 -9.30
C ASN A 154 22.57 -13.23 -10.26
N LYS A 155 23.70 -13.72 -9.73
CA LYS A 155 24.79 -14.24 -10.58
C LYS A 155 24.31 -15.35 -11.51
N LEU A 156 23.56 -16.33 -11.01
CA LEU A 156 23.03 -17.43 -11.84
C LEU A 156 22.04 -16.92 -12.91
N THR A 157 21.22 -15.91 -12.60
CA THR A 157 20.33 -15.27 -13.56
C THR A 157 21.10 -14.48 -14.63
N ASP A 158 22.16 -13.77 -14.25
CA ASP A 158 23.01 -13.04 -15.19
C ASP A 158 23.77 -13.99 -16.12
N TYR A 159 24.30 -15.09 -15.58
CA TYR A 159 24.87 -16.18 -16.39
C TYR A 159 23.85 -16.77 -17.38
N GLY A 160 22.62 -17.03 -16.93
CA GLY A 160 21.55 -17.54 -17.80
C GLY A 160 21.22 -16.58 -18.95
N LYS A 161 21.17 -15.27 -18.68
CA LYS A 161 20.95 -14.24 -19.72
C LYS A 161 22.11 -14.20 -20.72
N LEU A 162 23.35 -14.25 -20.24
CA LEU A 162 24.55 -14.22 -21.09
C LEU A 162 24.61 -15.43 -22.04
N MET A 163 24.28 -16.62 -21.53
CA MET A 163 24.23 -17.85 -22.31
C MET A 163 23.13 -17.81 -23.38
N MET A 164 21.96 -17.26 -23.07
CA MET A 164 20.87 -17.09 -24.03
C MET A 164 21.20 -16.07 -25.12
N SER A 165 21.90 -14.97 -24.79
CA SER A 165 22.37 -14.00 -25.79
C SER A 165 23.51 -14.54 -26.66
N GLY A 166 24.42 -15.34 -26.09
CA GLY A 166 25.51 -15.98 -26.83
C GLY A 166 25.02 -17.04 -27.81
N ASN A 167 24.03 -17.85 -27.42
CA ASN A 167 23.40 -18.83 -28.32
C ASN A 167 22.57 -18.16 -29.44
N ALA A 168 21.93 -17.02 -29.18
CA ALA A 168 21.23 -16.26 -30.21
C ALA A 168 22.20 -15.69 -31.27
N MET A 169 23.42 -15.34 -30.87
CA MET A 169 24.46 -14.83 -31.77
C MET A 169 25.12 -15.96 -32.59
N ASN A 170 25.24 -17.17 -32.03
CA ASN A 170 25.72 -18.36 -32.75
C ASN A 170 24.67 -19.02 -33.69
N MET A 171 23.40 -18.62 -33.65
CA MET A 171 22.37 -19.07 -34.60
C MET A 171 22.20 -18.12 -35.79
N LEU A 172 22.91 -16.98 -35.81
CA LEU A 172 22.80 -15.95 -36.85
C LEU A 172 24.06 -15.83 -37.74
N PHE A 173 25.04 -16.73 -37.58
CA PHE A 173 26.23 -16.85 -38.44
C PHE A 173 26.40 -18.29 -38.91
#